data_AF-A0A950EUQ6-F1
#
_entry.id   AF-A0A950EUQ6-F1
#
_cell.length_a   1.000
_cell.length_b   1.000
_cell.length_c   1.000
_cell.angle_alpha   90.00
_cell.angle_beta   90.00
_cell.angle_gamma   90.00
#
_symmetry.space_group_name_H-M   'P 1'
#
loop_
_entity.id
_entity.type
_entity.pdbx_description
1 polymer ?
#
loop_
_entity_poly.entity_id
_entity_poly.type
_entity_poly.pdbx_seq_one_letter_code
_entity_poly.pdbx_strand_id
1 'polypeptide(L)' 'PQGVCLISVPSWLGKWALETSAFTFGFSTPGEIDDHKMYYDPRDLWPLLVEAGFKPRNIRCHRSKLGLITFAACRV' A
#
# COMPACT_ATOMS: atom_id res chain seq x y z
N PRO A 1 12.26 -11.10 19.63
CA PRO A 1 11.41 -10.13 18.89
C PRO A 1 12.23 -8.93 18.38
N GLN A 2 12.47 -8.85 17.06
CA GLN A 2 13.13 -7.73 16.34
C GLN A 2 12.56 -7.61 14.90
N GLY A 3 11.30 -8.02 14.71
CA GLY A 3 10.69 -8.13 13.38
C GLY A 3 10.36 -6.76 12.78
N VAL A 4 10.44 -6.68 11.46
CA VAL A 4 9.97 -5.53 10.69
C VAL A 4 8.90 -6.01 9.71
N CYS A 5 7.70 -5.44 9.81
CA CYS A 5 6.64 -5.64 8.83
C CYS A 5 6.73 -4.53 7.77
N LEU A 6 6.87 -4.92 6.50
CA LEU A 6 6.89 -4.01 5.36
C LEU A 6 5.65 -4.25 4.51
N ILE A 7 4.91 -3.19 4.23
CA ILE A 7 3.68 -3.24 3.44
C ILE A 7 3.80 -2.21 2.32
N SER A 8 3.51 -2.66 1.10
CA SER A 8 3.49 -1.83 -0.11
C SER A 8 2.18 -2.08 -0.82
N VAL A 9 1.32 -1.07 -0.86
CA VAL A 9 -0.01 -1.18 -1.47
C VAL A 9 -0.25 -0.03 -2.44
N PRO A 10 -1.02 -0.26 -3.52
CA PRO A 10 -1.49 0.83 -4.37
C PRO A 10 -2.23 1.89 -3.57
N SER A 11 -2.09 3.15 -3.97
CA SER A 11 -2.76 4.28 -3.33
C SER A 11 -3.92 4.80 -4.17
N TRP A 12 -4.86 5.50 -3.53
CA TRP A 12 -6.00 6.11 -4.22
C TRP A 12 -5.57 7.16 -5.26
N LEU A 13 -4.53 7.94 -4.94
CA LEU A 13 -3.96 8.90 -5.88
C LEU A 13 -3.40 8.20 -7.14
N GLY A 14 -2.80 7.03 -6.96
CA GLY A 14 -2.25 6.25 -8.08
C GLY A 14 -3.29 5.50 -8.92
N LYS A 15 -4.53 5.37 -8.43
CA LYS A 15 -5.56 4.51 -9.03
C LYS A 15 -5.68 4.72 -10.53
N TRP A 16 -5.90 5.95 -10.98
CA TRP A 16 -6.12 6.22 -12.42
C TRP A 16 -4.94 5.77 -13.28
N ALA A 17 -3.71 6.09 -12.88
CA ALA A 17 -2.51 5.71 -13.64
C ALA A 17 -2.29 4.18 -13.63
N LEU A 18 -2.52 3.53 -12.48
CA LEU A 18 -2.35 2.09 -12.31
C LEU A 18 -3.41 1.29 -13.07
N GLU A 19 -4.67 1.71 -13.02
CA GLU A 19 -5.76 1.06 -13.76
C GLU A 19 -5.64 1.29 -15.26
N THR A 20 -5.20 2.49 -15.71
CA THR A 20 -4.91 2.73 -17.13
C THR A 20 -3.79 1.80 -17.62
N SER A 21 -2.72 1.67 -16.83
CA SER A 21 -1.62 0.72 -17.10
C SER A 21 -2.13 -0.73 -17.19
N ALA A 22 -2.94 -1.16 -16.23
CA ALA A 22 -3.42 -2.54 -16.16
C ALA A 22 -4.45 -2.86 -17.25
N PHE A 23 -5.49 -2.05 -17.40
CA PHE A 23 -6.65 -2.37 -18.23
C PHE A 23 -6.60 -1.79 -19.65
N THR A 24 -5.94 -0.65 -19.86
CA THR A 24 -5.83 -0.05 -21.19
C THR A 24 -4.58 -0.53 -21.93
N PHE A 25 -3.44 -0.56 -21.25
CA PHE A 25 -2.18 -0.97 -21.86
C PHE A 25 -1.86 -2.46 -21.67
N GLY A 26 -2.60 -3.16 -20.80
CA GLY A 26 -2.42 -4.60 -20.58
C GLY A 26 -1.10 -4.95 -19.90
N PHE A 27 -0.53 -4.02 -19.11
CA PHE A 27 0.77 -4.23 -18.45
C PHE A 27 0.71 -5.07 -17.17
N SER A 28 -0.48 -5.51 -16.77
CA SER A 28 -0.68 -6.41 -15.63
C SER A 28 -1.30 -7.71 -16.10
N THR A 29 -0.85 -8.81 -15.51
CA THR A 29 -1.44 -10.13 -15.73
C THR A 29 -2.80 -10.25 -15.02
N PRO A 30 -3.72 -11.10 -15.49
CA PRO A 30 -5.00 -11.31 -14.81
C PRO A 30 -4.85 -11.69 -13.33
N GLY A 31 -3.86 -12.53 -12.99
CA GLY A 31 -3.58 -12.91 -11.61
C GLY A 31 -3.17 -11.73 -10.72
N GLU A 32 -2.38 -10.77 -11.24
CA GLU A 32 -2.01 -9.55 -10.49
C GLU A 32 -3.21 -8.63 -10.25
N ILE A 33 -4.15 -8.59 -11.21
CA ILE A 33 -5.39 -7.83 -11.08
C ILE A 33 -6.32 -8.49 -10.06
N ASP A 34 -6.44 -9.82 -10.08
CA ASP A 34 -7.30 -10.57 -9.17
C ASP A 34 -6.76 -10.60 -7.72
N ASP A 35 -5.44 -10.63 -7.55
CA ASP A 35 -4.78 -10.52 -6.24
C ASP A 35 -4.87 -9.10 -5.67
N HIS A 36 -5.18 -8.10 -6.50
CA HIS A 36 -5.36 -6.73 -6.04
C HIS A 36 -6.65 -6.58 -5.25
N LYS A 37 -6.52 -6.37 -3.94
CA LYS A 37 -7.67 -6.26 -3.04
C LYS A 37 -8.23 -4.85 -2.92
N MET A 38 -7.36 -3.87 -2.62
CA MET A 38 -7.80 -2.54 -2.26
C MET A 38 -6.67 -1.52 -2.36
N TYR A 39 -7.06 -0.25 -2.56
CA TYR A 39 -6.18 0.90 -2.49
C TYR A 39 -6.19 1.49 -1.09
N TYR A 40 -5.04 1.99 -0.63
CA TYR A 40 -4.93 2.67 0.65
C TYR A 40 -4.07 3.92 0.52
N ASP A 41 -4.52 5.04 1.09
CA ASP A 41 -3.65 6.14 1.44
C ASP A 41 -3.09 5.96 2.86
N PRO A 42 -2.04 6.73 3.26
CA PRO A 42 -1.52 6.67 4.61
C PRO A 42 -2.59 6.87 5.69
N ARG A 43 -3.62 7.70 5.42
CA ARG A 43 -4.76 7.94 6.31
C ARG A 43 -5.66 6.72 6.52
N ASP A 44 -5.65 5.78 5.57
CA ASP A 44 -6.47 4.56 5.61
C ASP A 44 -5.67 3.40 6.19
N LEU A 45 -4.41 3.25 5.77
CA LEU A 45 -3.55 2.16 6.20
C LEU A 45 -3.05 2.34 7.65
N TRP A 46 -2.73 3.57 8.05
CA TRP A 46 -2.14 3.81 9.37
C TRP A 46 -3.04 3.38 10.54
N PRO A 47 -4.36 3.68 10.56
CA PRO A 47 -5.26 3.18 11.60
C PRO A 47 -5.30 1.65 11.68
N LEU A 48 -5.31 0.96 10.54
CA LEU A 48 -5.32 -0.52 10.50
C LEU A 48 -4.05 -1.13 11.10
N LEU A 49 -2.90 -0.48 10.92
CA LEU A 49 -1.64 -0.91 11.52
C LEU A 49 -1.65 -0.73 13.04
N VAL A 50 -2.26 0.35 13.54
CA VAL A 50 -2.44 0.55 14.97
C VAL A 50 -3.40 -0.50 15.55
N GLU A 51 -4.49 -0.78 14.86
CA GLU A 51 -5.45 -1.83 15.24
C GLU A 51 -4.80 -3.22 15.26
N ALA A 52 -3.87 -3.50 14.33
CA ALA A 52 -3.06 -4.72 14.31
C ALA A 52 -2.03 -4.81 15.46
N GLY A 53 -1.93 -3.79 16.32
CA GLY A 53 -1.10 -3.79 17.52
C GLY A 53 0.25 -3.09 17.39
N PHE A 54 0.56 -2.46 16.24
CA PHE A 54 1.79 -1.69 16.11
C PHE A 54 1.70 -0.37 16.87
N LYS A 55 2.76 -0.04 17.62
CA LYS A 55 2.83 1.24 18.35
C LYS A 55 2.98 2.40 17.35
N PRO A 56 2.20 3.49 17.46
CA PRO A 56 2.29 4.67 16.59
C PRO A 56 3.71 5.17 16.30
N ARG A 57 4.56 5.27 17.34
CA ARG A 57 5.96 5.71 17.22
C ARG A 57 6.86 4.80 16.38
N ASN A 58 6.44 3.56 16.15
CA ASN A 58 7.18 2.55 15.40
C ASN A 58 6.66 2.38 13.96
N ILE A 59 5.63 3.13 13.56
CA ILE A 59 5.04 3.07 12.23
C ILE A 59 5.57 4.24 11.40
N ARG A 60 6.19 3.93 10.26
CA ARG A 60 6.49 4.93 9.21
C ARG A 60 5.62 4.62 8.00
N CYS A 61 4.59 5.42 7.76
CA CYS A 61 3.65 5.25 6.64
C CYS A 61 3.65 6.51 5.78
N HIS A 62 3.93 6.37 4.48
CA HIS A 62 4.02 7.49 3.56
C HIS A 62 3.74 7.06 2.12
N ARG A 63 3.45 8.03 1.25
CA ARG A 63 3.37 7.80 -0.18
C ARG A 63 4.77 7.76 -0.79
N SER A 64 4.97 6.89 -1.77
CA SER A 64 6.22 6.67 -2.51
C SER A 64 5.92 6.52 -4.00
N LYS A 65 6.95 6.35 -4.83
CA LYS A 65 6.84 6.21 -6.29
C LYS A 65 5.89 7.26 -6.90
N LEU A 66 6.18 8.53 -6.65
CA LEU A 66 5.38 9.68 -7.11
C LEU A 66 3.92 9.69 -6.64
N GLY A 67 3.63 9.03 -5.52
CA GLY A 67 2.28 8.97 -4.99
C GLY A 67 1.45 7.83 -5.55
N LEU A 68 2.03 6.88 -6.28
CA LEU A 68 1.33 5.70 -6.77
C LEU A 68 1.15 4.64 -5.68
N ILE A 69 2.11 4.54 -4.77
CA ILE A 69 2.19 3.47 -3.77
C ILE A 69 2.21 4.06 -2.36
N THR A 70 1.40 3.52 -1.47
CA THR A 70 1.52 3.73 -0.03
C THR A 70 2.42 2.66 0.56
N PHE A 71 3.47 3.09 1.25
CA PHE A 71 4.44 2.22 1.88
C PHE A 71 4.43 2.40 3.40
N ALA A 72 4.42 1.29 4.13
CA ALA A 72 4.51 1.26 5.57
C ALA A 72 5.64 0.34 6.05
N ALA A 73 6.43 0.82 7.00
CA ALA A 73 7.39 0.04 7.76
C ALA A 73 7.04 0.09 9.25
N CYS A 74 6.76 -1.07 9.83
CA CYS A 74 6.34 -1.22 11.23
C CYS A 74 7.32 -2.10 12.00
N ARG A 75 7.82 -1.62 13.14
CA ARG A 75 8.73 -2.37 14.01
C ARG A 75 8.04 -2.80 15.30
N VAL A 76 8.33 -4.03 15.75
CA VAL A 76 7.82 -4.61 17.01
C VAL A 76 8.70 -4.20 18.18
#